data_AF-A0A819MY17-F1
#
_entry.id   AF-A0A819MY17-F1
#
_cell.length_a   1.000
_cell.length_b   1.000
_cell.length_c   1.000
_cell.angle_alpha   90.00
_cell.angle_beta   90.00
_cell.angle_gamma   90.00
#
_symmetry.space_group_name_H-M   'P 1'
#
loop_
_entity.id
_entity.type
_entity.pdbx_description
1 polymer ?
#
loop_
_entity_poly.entity_id
_entity_poly.type
_entity_poly.pdbx_seq_one_letter_code
_entity_poly.pdbx_strand_id
1 'polypeptide(L)' 'MGVICASILLLFEEEDAFWMMCSIVEDLLPGQYYSVSLYGVQVDIRVFRYLIEQYLPNIHNLLTEYDIDLTL' A
#
# COMPACT_ATOMS: atom_id res chain seq x y z
N MET A 1 -2.76 -6.49 -6.26
CA MET A 1 -1.70 -7.17 -7.03
C MET A 1 -2.03 -7.38 -8.51
N GLY A 2 -3.26 -7.75 -8.90
CA GLY A 2 -3.60 -7.95 -10.33
C GLY A 2 -3.26 -6.78 -11.26
N VAL A 3 -3.56 -5.54 -10.84
CA VAL A 3 -3.22 -4.33 -11.62
C VAL A 3 -1.71 -4.14 -11.77
N ILE A 4 -0.92 -4.44 -10.74
CA ILE A 4 0.54 -4.33 -10.77
C ILE A 4 1.10 -5.35 -11.75
N CYS A 5 0.70 -6.63 -11.62
CA CYS A 5 1.12 -7.68 -12.55
C CYS A 5 0.73 -7.36 -14.00
N ALA A 6 -0.51 -6.92 -14.24
CA ALA A 6 -0.95 -6.50 -15.57
C ALA A 6 -0.12 -5.34 -16.12
N SER A 7 0.26 -4.38 -15.29
CA SER A 7 1.10 -3.24 -15.71
C SER A 7 2.53 -3.69 -16.06
N ILE A 8 3.08 -4.64 -15.32
CA ILE A 8 4.40 -5.21 -15.60
C ILE A 8 4.36 -6.01 -16.92
N LEU A 9 3.30 -6.79 -17.15
CA LEU A 9 3.07 -7.55 -18.38
C LEU A 9 2.93 -6.68 -19.64
N LEU A 10 2.61 -5.38 -19.51
CA LEU A 10 2.63 -4.46 -20.65
C LEU A 10 4.06 -4.15 -21.12
N LEU A 11 5.07 -4.41 -20.29
CA LEU A 11 6.45 -4.00 -20.51
C LEU A 11 7.42 -5.19 -20.65
N PHE A 12 7.08 -6.35 -20.09
CA PHE A 12 7.94 -7.52 -20.00
C PHE A 12 7.20 -8.80 -20.37
N GLU A 13 7.96 -9.86 -20.66
CA GLU A 13 7.41 -11.20 -20.87
C GLU A 13 6.83 -11.79 -19.58
N GLU A 14 5.99 -12.81 -19.71
CA GLU A 14 5.26 -13.42 -18.58
C GLU A 14 6.20 -13.93 -17.48
N GLU A 15 7.30 -14.59 -17.86
CA GLU A 15 8.26 -15.14 -16.91
C GLU A 15 8.94 -14.04 -16.09
N ASP A 16 9.39 -12.97 -16.74
CA ASP A 16 10.00 -11.83 -16.07
C ASP A 16 8.98 -11.13 -15.14
N ALA A 17 7.74 -10.95 -15.61
CA ALA A 17 6.66 -10.38 -14.81
C ALA A 17 6.36 -11.22 -13.56
N PHE A 18 6.40 -12.55 -13.69
CA PHE A 18 6.23 -13.46 -12.57
C PHE A 18 7.33 -13.28 -11.53
N TRP A 19 8.60 -13.33 -11.94
CA TRP A 19 9.72 -13.22 -11.01
C TRP A 19 9.81 -11.82 -10.36
N MET A 20 9.50 -10.75 -11.11
CA MET A 20 9.37 -9.42 -10.53
C MET A 20 8.27 -9.36 -9.46
N MET A 21 7.11 -9.98 -9.71
CA MET A 21 6.04 -10.04 -8.72
C MET A 21 6.46 -10.82 -7.46
N CYS A 22 7.19 -11.92 -7.60
CA CYS A 22 7.77 -12.65 -6.46
C CYS A 22 8.68 -11.73 -5.63
N SER A 23 9.65 -11.05 -6.26
CA SER A 23 10.54 -10.14 -5.54
C SER A 23 9.82 -8.96 -4.89
N ILE A 24 8.76 -8.43 -5.51
CA ILE A 24 7.95 -7.39 -4.86
C ILE A 24 7.30 -7.91 -3.58
N VAL A 25 6.72 -9.11 -3.61
CA VAL A 25 5.99 -9.68 -2.47
C VAL A 25 6.93 -10.16 -1.36
N GLU A 26 8.06 -10.77 -1.73
CA GLU A 26 8.93 -11.49 -0.81
C GLU A 26 10.10 -10.61 -0.31
N ASP A 27 10.65 -9.75 -1.16
CA ASP A 27 11.86 -8.98 -0.85
C ASP A 27 11.57 -7.51 -0.55
N LEU A 28 10.64 -6.88 -1.27
CA LEU A 28 10.38 -5.44 -1.17
C LEU A 28 9.34 -5.10 -0.10
N LEU A 29 8.24 -5.84 -0.08
CA LEU A 29 7.16 -5.59 0.88
C LEU A 29 7.52 -6.14 2.26
N PRO A 30 7.14 -5.42 3.34
CA PRO A 30 7.38 -5.90 4.69
C PRO A 30 6.61 -7.20 4.95
N GLY A 31 7.13 -8.04 5.84
CA GLY A 31 6.50 -9.32 6.17
C GLY A 31 5.04 -9.17 6.60
N GLN A 32 4.21 -10.17 6.25
CA GLN A 32 2.77 -10.20 6.56
C GLN A 32 1.93 -9.11 5.87
N TYR A 33 2.44 -8.49 4.79
CA TYR A 33 1.66 -7.51 4.02
C TYR A 33 0.40 -8.12 3.40
N TYR A 34 0.54 -9.29 2.77
CA TYR A 34 -0.58 -10.06 2.21
C TYR A 34 -0.97 -11.26 3.07
N SER A 35 -0.80 -11.18 4.40
CA SER A 35 -1.33 -12.21 5.30
C SER A 35 -2.86 -12.17 5.37
N VAL A 36 -3.49 -13.21 5.91
CA VAL A 36 -4.95 -13.22 6.15
C VAL A 36 -5.41 -12.05 7.01
N SER A 37 -4.57 -11.64 7.97
CA SER A 37 -4.85 -10.48 8.83
C SER A 37 -4.52 -9.13 8.17
N LEU A 38 -3.80 -9.13 7.05
CA LEU A 38 -3.29 -7.93 6.36
C LEU A 38 -2.54 -6.98 7.31
N TYR A 39 -1.81 -7.54 8.27
CA TYR A 39 -1.19 -6.75 9.33
C TYR A 39 -0.23 -5.69 8.78
N GLY A 40 0.59 -6.04 7.78
CA GLY A 40 1.48 -5.08 7.14
C GLY A 40 0.73 -3.90 6.51
N VAL A 41 -0.40 -4.16 5.86
CA VAL A 41 -1.24 -3.09 5.27
C VAL A 41 -1.82 -2.17 6.36
N GLN A 42 -2.26 -2.72 7.49
CA GLN A 42 -2.78 -1.92 8.60
C GLN A 42 -1.70 -1.01 9.19
N VAL A 43 -0.46 -1.48 9.26
CA VAL A 43 0.69 -0.66 9.69
C VAL A 43 0.90 0.49 8.74
N ASP A 44 0.92 0.23 7.42
CA ASP A 44 1.12 1.27 6.41
C ASP A 44 0.02 2.34 6.45
N ILE A 45 -1.26 1.95 6.60
CA ILE A 45 -2.37 2.89 6.78
C ILE A 45 -2.16 3.77 8.02
N ARG A 46 -1.69 3.18 9.12
CA ARG A 46 -1.43 3.92 10.36
C ARG A 46 -0.26 4.90 10.21
N VAL A 47 0.81 4.48 9.53
CA VAL A 47 1.95 5.35 9.20
C VAL A 47 1.49 6.48 8.30
N PHE A 48 0.68 6.21 7.27
CA PHE A 48 0.13 7.23 6.38
C PHE A 48 -0.69 8.28 7.14
N ARG A 49 -1.57 7.85 8.06
CA ARG A 49 -2.33 8.77 8.92
C ARG A 49 -1.42 9.65 9.77
N TYR A 50 -0.42 9.05 10.39
CA TYR A 50 0.56 9.78 11.17
C TYR A 50 1.29 10.82 10.33
N LEU A 51 1.73 10.46 9.12
CA LEU A 51 2.39 11.39 8.20
C LEU A 51 1.47 12.54 7.78
N ILE A 52 0.18 12.30 7.52
CA ILE A 52 -0.78 13.37 7.22
C ILE A 52 -0.93 14.32 8.41
N GLU A 53 -1.07 13.79 9.63
CA GLU A 53 -1.20 14.62 10.82
C GLU A 53 0.04 15.50 11.04
N GLN A 54 1.24 14.93 10.87
CA GLN A 54 2.49 15.65 11.11
C GLN A 54 2.85 16.66 10.01
N TYR A 55 2.65 16.28 8.74
CA TYR A 55 3.14 17.06 7.60
C TYR A 55 2.05 17.83 6.86
N LEU A 56 0.77 17.45 7.02
CA LEU A 56 -0.38 18.05 6.36
C LEU A 56 -1.52 18.35 7.35
N PRO A 57 -1.26 19.09 8.46
CA PRO A 57 -2.21 19.28 9.55
C PRO A 57 -3.52 19.96 9.10
N ASN A 58 -3.46 20.85 8.10
CA ASN A 58 -4.65 21.50 7.55
C ASN A 58 -5.60 20.49 6.88
N ILE A 59 -5.04 19.50 6.17
CA ILE A 59 -5.81 18.42 5.55
C ILE A 59 -6.34 17.49 6.64
N HIS A 60 -5.50 17.13 7.62
CA HIS A 60 -5.91 16.30 8.75
C HIS A 60 -7.12 16.90 9.50
N ASN A 61 -7.08 18.19 9.79
CA ASN A 61 -8.16 18.91 10.47
C ASN A 61 -9.43 18.92 9.63
N LEU A 62 -9.31 19.17 8.32
CA LEU A 62 -10.46 19.14 7.41
C LEU A 62 -11.11 17.75 7.37
N LEU A 63 -10.32 16.69 7.23
CA LEU A 63 -10.84 15.31 7.23
C LEU A 63 -11.56 15.00 8.55
N THR A 64 -11.01 15.46 9.68
CA THR A 64 -11.60 15.25 11.00
C THR A 64 -12.88 16.06 11.21
N GLU A 65 -12.94 17.30 10.71
CA GLU A 65 -14.13 18.16 10.76
C GLU A 65 -15.33 17.53 10.04
N TYR A 66 -15.06 16.85 8.92
CA TYR A 66 -16.08 16.18 8.11
C TYR A 66 -16.28 14.69 8.42
N ASP A 67 -15.68 14.17 9.50
CA ASP A 67 -15.76 12.75 9.92
C ASP A 67 -15.34 11.77 8.81
N ILE A 68 -14.32 12.14 8.03
CA ILE A 68 -13.75 11.33 6.95
C ILE A 68 -12.61 10.48 7.52
N ASP A 69 -12.85 9.18 7.66
CA ASP A 69 -11.81 8.24 8.05
C ASP A 69 -11.00 7.75 6.83
N LEU A 70 -9.67 7.76 6.99
CA LEU A 70 -8.70 7.31 5.99
C LEU A 70 -8.47 5.80 5.99
N THR A 71 -9.14 5.06 6.89
CA THR A 71 -8.96 3.60 7.03
C THR A 71 -9.97 2.74 6.27
N LEU A 72 -10.92 3.37 5.56
CA LEU A 72 -12.03 2.71 4.87
C LEU A 72 -11.67 2.14 3.50
#